data_AF-A0A2L1UZ37-F1
#
_entry.id   AF-A0A2L1UZ37-F1
#
_cell.length_a   1.000
_cell.length_b   1.000
_cell.length_c   1.000
_cell.angle_alpha   90.00
_cell.angle_beta   90.00
_cell.angle_gamma   90.00
#
_symmetry.space_group_name_H-M   'P 1'
#
loop_
_entity.id
_entity.type
_entity.pdbx_description
1 polymer ?
#
loop_
_entity_poly.entity_id
_entity_poly.type
_entity_poly.pdbx_seq_one_letter_code
_entity_poly.pdbx_strand_id
1 'polypeptide(L)'
;MTELTTLPGPTRRPMLMVSPEDHRRALALRQMAMAYADLPRYLLLPEVSALLHYLPDWSQHALVSTLWNNGGRINEVLALKRRDFRLNGDYPHAVIRNAKQRRAAPRR
;
A
#
# COMPACT_ATOMS: atom_id res chain seq x y z
N MET A 1 12.75 -26.66 -40.92
CA MET A 1 13.12 -25.32 -40.44
C MET A 1 12.01 -24.89 -39.49
N THR A 2 12.27 -24.96 -38.20
CA THR A 2 11.26 -24.95 -37.14
C THR A 2 11.02 -23.50 -36.69
N GLU A 3 9.80 -23.00 -36.89
CA GLU A 3 9.37 -21.66 -36.48
C GLU A 3 9.39 -21.54 -34.94
N LEU A 4 10.32 -20.74 -34.42
CA LEU A 4 10.37 -20.33 -33.02
C LEU A 4 9.22 -19.36 -32.75
N THR A 5 8.08 -19.90 -32.29
CA THR A 5 7.01 -19.11 -31.66
C THR A 5 7.62 -18.36 -30.49
N THR A 6 7.77 -17.05 -30.67
CA THR A 6 8.29 -16.14 -29.65
C THR A 6 7.20 -15.99 -28.59
N LEU A 7 7.43 -16.52 -27.38
CA LEU A 7 6.55 -16.28 -26.24
C LEU A 7 6.49 -14.77 -25.98
N PRO A 8 5.30 -14.15 -25.86
CA PRO A 8 5.23 -12.75 -25.49
C PRO A 8 5.85 -12.59 -24.10
N GLY A 9 6.88 -11.75 -24.02
CA GLY A 9 7.53 -11.39 -22.75
C GLY A 9 6.49 -10.90 -21.74
N PRO A 10 6.79 -10.96 -20.43
CA PRO A 10 5.82 -10.65 -19.38
C PRO A 10 5.32 -9.23 -19.59
N THR A 11 4.10 -9.12 -20.13
CA THR A 11 3.40 -7.86 -20.26
C THR A 11 3.32 -7.31 -18.86
N ARG A 12 4.00 -6.19 -18.60
CA ARG A 12 3.93 -5.47 -17.34
C ARG A 12 2.49 -5.00 -17.21
N ARG A 13 1.61 -5.88 -16.71
CA ARG A 13 0.20 -5.59 -16.49
C ARG A 13 0.15 -4.31 -15.66
N PRO A 14 -0.51 -3.23 -16.12
CA PRO A 14 -0.72 -2.08 -15.26
C PRO A 14 -1.45 -2.60 -14.02
N MET A 15 -0.81 -2.45 -12.87
CA MET A 15 -1.34 -2.94 -11.61
C MET A 15 -2.69 -2.27 -11.35
N LEU A 16 -3.73 -3.08 -11.15
CA LEU A 16 -5.10 -2.68 -10.79
C LEU A 16 -5.64 -1.45 -11.53
N MET A 17 -6.09 -1.65 -12.77
CA MET A 17 -7.00 -0.68 -13.37
C MET A 17 -8.36 -0.83 -12.68
N VAL A 18 -8.64 0.01 -11.68
CA VAL A 18 -10.00 0.30 -11.25
C VAL A 18 -10.79 0.69 -12.51
N SER A 19 -11.98 0.11 -12.72
CA SER A 19 -12.76 0.46 -13.90
C SER A 19 -13.00 1.99 -13.90
N PRO A 20 -12.98 2.65 -15.07
CA PRO A 20 -13.22 4.10 -15.14
C PRO A 20 -14.52 4.51 -14.46
N GLU A 21 -15.51 3.60 -14.44
CA GLU A 21 -16.79 3.82 -13.80
C GLU A 21 -16.73 3.73 -12.27
N ASP A 22 -16.01 2.74 -11.72
CA ASP A 22 -15.79 2.65 -10.28
C ASP A 22 -14.95 3.82 -9.77
N HIS A 23 -14.01 4.31 -10.58
CA HIS A 23 -13.25 5.50 -10.26
C HIS A 23 -14.13 6.76 -10.19
N ARG A 24 -15.03 6.95 -11.16
CA ARG A 24 -16.00 8.06 -11.15
C ARG A 24 -16.93 7.98 -9.92
N ARG A 25 -17.42 6.79 -9.59
CA ARG A 25 -18.24 6.57 -8.39
C ARG A 25 -17.47 6.93 -7.12
N ALA A 26 -16.22 6.49 -7.00
CA ALA A 26 -15.36 6.81 -5.86
C ALA A 26 -15.09 8.32 -5.71
N LEU A 27 -14.93 9.04 -6.83
CA LEU A 27 -14.79 10.50 -6.83
C LEU A 27 -16.08 11.21 -6.36
N ALA A 28 -17.23 10.76 -6.83
CA ALA A 28 -18.52 11.30 -6.40
C ALA A 28 -18.74 11.10 -4.89
N LEU A 29 -18.45 9.90 -4.38
CA LEU A 29 -18.52 9.60 -2.94
C LEU A 29 -17.57 10.49 -2.12
N ARG A 30 -16.35 10.73 -2.62
CA ARG A 30 -15.43 11.67 -1.96
C ARG A 30 -16.00 13.08 -1.94
N GLN A 31 -16.59 13.56 -3.04
CA GLN A 31 -17.20 14.89 -3.07
C GLN A 31 -18.36 15.02 -2.07
N MET A 32 -19.18 13.98 -1.94
CA MET A 32 -20.22 13.92 -0.90
C MET A 32 -19.60 13.92 0.50
N ALA A 33 -18.52 13.17 0.73
CA ALA A 33 -17.82 13.15 2.01
C ALA A 33 -17.19 14.50 2.38
N MET A 34 -16.73 15.28 1.39
CA MET A 34 -16.17 16.62 1.60
C MET A 34 -17.20 17.65 2.07
N ALA A 35 -18.50 17.37 1.95
CA ALA A 35 -19.55 18.19 2.56
C ALA A 35 -19.51 18.12 4.10
N TYR A 36 -18.89 17.07 4.66
CA TYR A 36 -18.67 16.93 6.10
C TYR A 36 -17.29 17.53 6.44
N ALA A 37 -17.28 18.73 7.03
CA ALA A 37 -16.06 19.48 7.33
C ALA A 37 -15.12 18.76 8.32
N ASP A 38 -15.65 17.84 9.14
CA ASP A 38 -14.90 17.16 10.19
C ASP A 38 -14.18 15.89 9.75
N LEU A 39 -14.38 15.42 8.50
CA LEU A 39 -13.75 14.20 8.02
C LEU A 39 -12.38 14.48 7.39
N PRO A 40 -11.34 13.70 7.75
CA PRO A 40 -10.04 13.80 7.11
C PRO A 40 -10.13 13.40 5.63
N ARG A 41 -9.44 14.16 4.78
CA ARG A 41 -9.33 13.85 3.35
C ARG A 41 -8.55 12.56 3.17
N TYR A 42 -9.16 11.57 2.53
CA TYR A 42 -8.53 10.29 2.22
C TYR A 42 -8.19 10.20 0.73
N LEU A 43 -7.16 9.39 0.42
CA LEU A 43 -6.74 9.09 -0.94
C LEU A 43 -7.52 7.89 -1.48
N LEU A 44 -7.86 7.92 -2.77
CA LEU A 44 -8.46 6.80 -3.47
C LEU A 44 -7.38 5.79 -3.91
N LEU A 45 -7.77 4.52 -4.10
CA LEU A 45 -6.87 3.47 -4.62
C LEU A 45 -6.06 3.88 -5.86
N PRO A 46 -6.64 4.46 -6.93
CA PRO A 46 -5.86 4.91 -8.09
C PRO A 46 -4.93 6.08 -7.78
N GLU A 47 -5.26 6.94 -6.80
CA GLU A 47 -4.38 8.03 -6.37
C GLU A 47 -3.17 7.49 -5.58
N VAL A 48 -3.39 6.48 -4.73
CA VAL A 48 -2.30 5.77 -4.04
C VAL A 48 -1.41 5.02 -5.03
N SER A 49 -2.01 4.39 -6.05
CA SER A 49 -1.25 3.73 -7.11
C SER A 49 -0.40 4.73 -7.93
N ALA A 50 -0.97 5.89 -8.27
CA ALA A 50 -0.23 6.96 -8.94
C ALA A 50 0.90 7.49 -8.05
N LEU A 51 0.64 7.71 -6.76
CA LEU A 51 1.65 8.12 -5.78
C LEU A 51 2.82 7.13 -5.74
N LEU A 52 2.55 5.82 -5.63
CA LEU A 52 3.60 4.79 -5.66
C LEU A 52 4.36 4.77 -7.00
N HIS A 53 3.69 5.03 -8.12
CA HIS A 53 4.35 5.10 -9.43
C HIS A 53 5.35 6.26 -9.53
N TYR A 54 5.02 7.41 -8.94
CA TYR A 54 5.83 8.62 -9.01
C TYR A 54 6.91 8.74 -7.91
N LEU A 55 6.94 7.82 -6.94
CA LEU A 55 7.96 7.83 -5.87
C LEU A 55 9.25 7.14 -6.33
N PRO A 56 10.35 7.87 -6.59
CA PRO A 56 11.59 7.27 -7.06
C PRO A 56 12.41 6.63 -5.92
N ASP A 57 12.19 7.05 -4.68
CA ASP A 57 12.90 6.51 -3.52
C ASP A 57 12.21 5.24 -2.99
N TRP A 58 12.98 4.15 -2.92
CA TRP A 58 12.51 2.87 -2.41
C TRP A 58 12.11 2.92 -0.93
N SER A 59 12.74 3.79 -0.13
CA SER A 59 12.41 3.92 1.29
C SER A 59 11.02 4.53 1.46
N GLN A 60 10.73 5.60 0.74
CA GLN A 60 9.40 6.21 0.67
C GLN A 60 8.35 5.26 0.07
N HIS A 61 8.70 4.55 -1.00
CA HIS A 61 7.82 3.57 -1.62
C HIS A 61 7.44 2.45 -0.63
N ALA A 62 8.42 1.91 0.11
CA ALA A 62 8.19 0.89 1.13
C ALA A 62 7.33 1.43 2.29
N LEU A 63 7.54 2.67 2.72
CA LEU A 63 6.73 3.30 3.77
C LEU A 63 5.27 3.44 3.35
N VAL A 64 5.02 4.03 2.18
CA VAL A 64 3.66 4.26 1.66
C VAL A 64 2.95 2.94 1.41
N SER A 65 3.65 1.96 0.83
CA SER A 65 3.11 0.61 0.63
C SER A 65 2.76 -0.06 1.97
N THR A 66 3.61 0.05 2.99
CA THR A 66 3.33 -0.54 4.31
C THR A 66 2.13 0.13 4.99
N LEU A 67 2.01 1.46 4.88
CA LEU A 67 0.86 2.22 5.39
C LEU A 67 -0.43 1.81 4.69
N TRP A 68 -0.41 1.70 3.36
CA TRP A 68 -1.59 1.30 2.58
C TRP A 68 -2.04 -0.13 2.90
N ASN A 69 -1.11 -1.08 3.00
CA ASN A 69 -1.45 -2.49 3.22
C ASN A 69 -1.92 -2.81 4.65
N ASN A 70 -1.46 -2.06 5.67
CA ASN A 70 -1.75 -2.38 7.07
C ASN A 70 -2.64 -1.35 7.79
N GLY A 71 -2.76 -0.12 7.27
CA GLY A 71 -3.51 0.95 7.93
C GLY A 71 -2.93 1.41 9.28
N GLY A 72 -1.66 1.11 9.56
CA GLY A 72 -1.00 1.41 10.84
C GLY A 72 -0.76 2.91 11.06
N ARG A 73 -0.66 3.36 12.32
CA ARG A 73 -0.30 4.76 12.61
C ARG A 73 1.14 5.03 12.18
N ILE A 74 1.42 6.25 11.72
CA ILE A 74 2.75 6.62 11.22
C ILE A 74 3.87 6.33 12.24
N ASN A 75 3.66 6.65 13.52
CA ASN A 75 4.64 6.38 14.58
C ASN A 75 4.88 4.88 14.83
N GLU A 76 3.88 4.04 14.58
CA GLU A 76 3.99 2.59 14.73
C GLU A 76 4.73 1.99 13.53
N VAL A 77 4.42 2.46 12.33
CA VAL A 77 5.07 2.03 11.08
C VAL A 77 6.54 2.47 11.03
N LEU A 78 6.85 3.71 11.43
CA LEU A 78 8.24 4.20 11.51
C LEU A 78 9.08 3.45 12.54
N ALA A 79 8.45 2.81 13.53
CA ALA A 79 9.15 1.99 14.51
C ALA A 79 9.44 0.56 14.02
N LEU A 80 8.90 0.16 12.86
CA LEU A 80 9.12 -1.18 12.31
C LEU A 80 10.56 -1.37 11.91
N LYS A 81 11.07 -2.56 12.19
CA LYS A 81 12.38 -3.03 11.77
C LYS A 81 12.22 -4.22 10.83
N ARG A 82 13.29 -4.57 10.12
CA ARG A 82 13.33 -5.75 9.22
C ARG A 82 12.81 -7.03 9.88
N ARG A 83 13.04 -7.22 11.18
CA ARG A 83 12.58 -8.41 11.95
C ARG A 83 11.07 -8.50 12.16
N ASP A 84 10.36 -7.38 11.99
CA ASP A 84 8.91 -7.30 12.19
C ASP A 84 8.16 -7.72 10.91
N PHE A 85 8.86 -7.82 9.78
CA PHE A 85 8.34 -8.38 8.54
C PHE A 85 8.62 -9.88 8.47
N ARG A 86 7.55 -10.67 8.35
CA ARG A 86 7.61 -12.12 8.17
C ARG A 86 7.27 -12.42 6.72
N LEU A 87 8.30 -12.49 5.87
CA LEU A 87 8.13 -12.68 4.42
C LEU A 87 8.34 -14.13 3.95
N ASN A 88 8.88 -15.00 4.81
CA ASN A 88 9.28 -16.37 4.44
C ASN A 88 8.18 -17.43 4.67
N GLY A 89 6.96 -17.03 5.02
CA GLY A 89 5.85 -17.96 5.28
C GLY A 89 4.80 -17.92 4.18
N ASP A 90 3.88 -18.89 4.20
CA ASP A 90 2.75 -18.98 3.24
C ASP A 90 1.89 -17.70 3.20
N TYR A 91 1.86 -16.97 4.32
CA TYR A 91 1.18 -15.69 4.46
C TYR A 91 2.15 -14.62 4.92
N PRO A 92 2.72 -13.82 3.99
CA PRO A 92 3.62 -12.75 4.34
C PRO A 92 2.86 -11.66 5.12
N HIS A 93 3.36 -11.29 6.30
CA HIS A 93 2.70 -10.32 7.17
C HIS A 93 3.71 -9.44 7.93
N ALA A 94 3.25 -8.26 8.35
CA ALA A 94 4.01 -7.35 9.21
C ALA A 94 3.39 -7.33 10.61
N VAL A 95 4.24 -7.40 11.65
CA VAL A 95 3.80 -7.34 13.05
C VAL A 95 3.94 -5.92 13.57
N ILE A 96 2.83 -5.19 13.61
CA ILE A 96 2.78 -3.83 14.16
C ILE A 96 2.42 -3.91 15.63
N ARG A 97 3.26 -3.30 16.48
CA ARG A 97 3.04 -3.24 17.94
C ARG A 97 2.79 -1.80 18.35
N ASN A 98 1.72 -1.58 19.12
CA ASN A 98 1.44 -0.26 19.64
C ASN A 98 2.51 0.17 20.68
N ALA A 99 2.58 1.47 20.97
CA ALA A 99 3.59 2.02 21.88
C ALA A 99 3.56 1.38 23.28
N LYS A 100 2.37 0.99 23.77
CA LYS A 100 2.20 0.33 25.08
C LYS A 100 2.78 -1.10 25.05
N GLN A 101 2.48 -1.87 24.00
CA GLN A 101 2.96 -3.24 23.78
C GLN A 101 4.48 -3.30 23.58
N ARG A 102 5.08 -2.25 23.01
CA ARG A 102 6.54 -2.16 22.86
C ARG A 102 7.26 -1.97 24.20
N ARG A 103 6.68 -1.21 25.14
CA ARG A 103 7.24 -1.02 26.49
C ARG A 103 7.14 -2.30 27.34
N ALA A 104 6.09 -3.09 27.12
CA ALA A 104 5.87 -4.36 27.79
C ALA A 104 6.72 -5.51 27.23
N ALA A 105 7.26 -5.37 26.01
CA ALA A 105 8.11 -6.40 25.43
C ALA A 105 9.47 -6.42 26.17
N PRO A 106 9.94 -7.59 26.63
CA PRO A 106 11.25 -7.69 27.25
C PRO A 106 12.31 -7.18 26.27
N ARG A 107 13.17 -6.30 26.77
CA ARG A 107 14.26 -5.71 26.01
C ARG A 107 15.30 -6.80 25.75
N ARG A 108 15.13 -7.53 24.64
CA ARG A 108 16.10 -8.48 24.09
C ARG A 108 17.12 -7.75 23.22
#